data_AF-A0A958PJZ6-F1
#
_entry.id   AF-A0A958PJZ6-F1
#
_cell.length_a   1.000
_cell.length_b   1.000
_cell.length_c   1.000
_cell.angle_alpha   90.00
_cell.angle_beta   90.00
_cell.angle_gamma   90.00
#
_symmetry.space_group_name_H-M   'P 1'
#
loop_
_entity.id
_entity.type
_entity.pdbx_description
1 polymer ?
#
loop_
_entity_poly.entity_id
_entity_poly.type
_entity_poly.pdbx_seq_one_letter_code
_entity_poly.pdbx_strand_id
1 'polypeptide(L)'
;PLTAIVVPFVILAGVLGAFLSPQNFAPFWIKLFLLWSPFHFSGQSVGITLLYTRRAGIILKPWERYTFAAFIFLTFLFPNWASDTNPVGGGYYGIEYPGLGVPNWFSYTAEVLILVFGAALAVIFATRYQSKKERLPWVVLLPAITQYVWFVAGRSTRNFYILVPFFHSIQYMFIAWVLQLKLKKDEQKIAGSRTYVTVESLRWGVINIFGGITLFYLFPRFCSWFGYPLDFATGVAIVGVQLHHFFVDGVIWKLRNPAVSAPLMGSFSELLKTTRYRRPLRSAA
;
A
#
# COMPACT_ATOMS: atom_id res chain seq x y z
N PRO A 1 -8.67 -16.61 5.37
CA PRO A 1 -7.44 -16.98 4.60
C PRO A 1 -6.28 -17.18 5.59
N LEU A 2 -5.29 -18.02 5.28
CA LEU A 2 -4.12 -18.27 6.15
C LEU A 2 -3.45 -16.95 6.59
N THR A 3 -3.41 -15.97 5.69
CA THR A 3 -2.89 -14.63 5.96
C THR A 3 -3.60 -13.91 7.11
N ALA A 4 -4.92 -14.08 7.28
CA ALA A 4 -5.67 -13.43 8.37
C ALA A 4 -5.44 -14.10 9.74
N ILE A 5 -5.01 -15.37 9.76
CA ILE A 5 -4.81 -16.13 10.99
C ILE A 5 -3.35 -16.10 11.40
N VAL A 6 -2.41 -16.35 10.48
CA VAL A 6 -0.98 -16.54 10.80
C VAL A 6 -0.23 -15.21 10.88
N VAL A 7 -0.46 -14.28 9.95
CA VAL A 7 0.31 -13.03 9.88
C VAL A 7 0.25 -12.22 11.17
N PRO A 8 -0.91 -12.03 11.85
CA PRO A 8 -0.94 -11.29 13.11
C PRO A 8 0.04 -11.83 14.15
N PHE A 9 0.15 -13.16 14.28
CA PHE A 9 1.08 -13.78 15.22
C PHE A 9 2.54 -13.66 14.79
N VAL A 10 2.84 -13.74 13.49
CA VAL A 10 4.20 -13.50 12.97
C VAL A 10 4.63 -12.06 13.23
N ILE A 11 3.75 -11.09 12.97
CA ILE A 11 4.03 -9.68 13.26
C ILE A 11 4.20 -9.45 14.75
N LEU A 12 3.31 -10.02 15.58
CA LEU A 12 3.42 -9.92 17.03
C LEU A 12 4.74 -10.51 17.53
N ALA A 13 5.14 -11.67 17.02
CA ALA A 13 6.44 -12.28 17.33
C ALA A 13 7.62 -11.38 16.91
N GLY A 14 7.54 -10.73 15.75
CA GLY A 14 8.55 -9.76 15.31
C GLY A 14 8.63 -8.53 16.20
N VAL A 15 7.48 -7.97 16.60
CA VAL A 15 7.41 -6.84 17.55
C VAL A 15 8.00 -7.24 18.90
N LEU A 16 7.60 -8.39 19.46
CA LEU A 16 8.15 -8.90 20.72
C LEU A 16 9.65 -9.17 20.59
N GLY A 17 10.10 -9.77 19.49
CA GLY A 17 11.52 -10.00 19.21
C GLY A 17 12.33 -8.70 19.18
N ALA A 18 11.78 -7.62 18.62
CA ALA A 18 12.43 -6.32 18.62
C ALA A 18 12.58 -5.75 20.04
N PHE A 19 11.56 -5.88 20.90
CA PHE A 19 11.67 -5.46 22.31
C PHE A 19 12.62 -6.35 23.12
N LEU A 20 12.59 -7.68 22.91
CA LEU A 20 13.46 -8.63 23.61
C LEU A 20 14.93 -8.55 23.18
N SER A 21 15.21 -8.06 21.97
CA SER A 21 16.57 -7.88 21.47
C SER A 21 16.72 -6.55 20.70
N PRO A 22 16.77 -5.41 21.41
CA PRO A 22 16.80 -4.08 20.80
C PRO A 22 18.04 -3.83 19.93
N GLN A 23 19.19 -4.40 20.29
CA GLN A 23 20.45 -4.17 19.57
C GLN A 23 20.70 -5.17 18.45
N ASN A 24 20.11 -6.38 18.53
CA ASN A 24 20.41 -7.44 17.56
C ASN A 24 19.26 -7.74 16.61
N PHE A 25 17.99 -7.69 17.06
CA PHE A 25 16.84 -8.02 16.21
C PHE A 25 16.16 -6.78 15.65
N ALA A 26 15.94 -5.75 16.47
CA ALA A 26 15.24 -4.54 16.03
C ALA A 26 15.87 -3.88 14.78
N PRO A 27 17.20 -3.79 14.62
CA PRO A 27 17.84 -3.25 13.42
C PRO A 27 17.39 -3.95 12.13
N PHE A 28 17.33 -5.29 12.13
CA PHE A 28 16.90 -6.07 10.97
C PHE A 28 15.39 -6.03 10.77
N TRP A 29 14.62 -5.90 11.85
CA TRP A 29 13.17 -5.67 11.78
C TRP A 29 12.83 -4.35 11.08
N ILE A 30 13.55 -3.27 11.42
CA ILE A 30 13.46 -1.98 10.74
C ILE A 30 13.92 -2.13 9.28
N LYS A 31 15.06 -2.79 9.03
CA LYS A 31 15.58 -2.99 7.67
C LYS A 31 14.59 -3.74 6.78
N LEU A 32 13.95 -4.78 7.31
CA LEU A 32 12.89 -5.52 6.63
C LEU A 32 11.76 -4.58 6.19
N PHE A 33 11.30 -3.71 7.09
CA PHE A 33 10.29 -2.71 6.76
C PHE A 33 10.75 -1.71 5.70
N LEU A 34 11.98 -1.20 5.78
CA LEU A 34 12.50 -0.25 4.81
C LEU A 34 12.62 -0.86 3.41
N LEU A 35 12.94 -2.15 3.30
CA LEU A 35 12.96 -2.88 2.03
C LEU A 35 11.55 -3.20 1.52
N TRP A 36 10.64 -3.58 2.41
CA TRP A 36 9.29 -4.01 2.02
C TRP A 36 8.37 -2.84 1.69
N SER A 37 8.47 -1.73 2.42
CA SER A 37 7.55 -0.60 2.33
C SER A 37 7.43 -0.03 0.91
N PRO A 38 8.53 0.31 0.22
CA PRO A 38 8.39 0.84 -1.13
C PRO A 38 8.13 -0.25 -2.18
N PHE A 39 8.50 -1.51 -1.93
CA PHE A 39 8.05 -2.66 -2.74
C PHE A 39 6.52 -2.76 -2.71
N HIS A 40 5.93 -2.66 -1.52
CA HIS A 40 4.49 -2.68 -1.32
C HIS A 40 3.82 -1.49 -2.03
N PHE A 41 4.33 -0.26 -1.86
CA PHE A 41 3.81 0.92 -2.55
C PHE A 41 3.87 0.77 -4.08
N SER A 42 4.96 0.20 -4.61
CA SER A 42 5.12 -0.08 -6.04
C SER A 42 4.05 -1.06 -6.55
N GLY A 43 3.81 -2.14 -5.81
CA GLY A 43 2.77 -3.12 -6.14
C GLY A 43 1.37 -2.48 -6.20
N GLN A 44 1.05 -1.62 -5.22
CA GLN A 44 -0.21 -0.89 -5.19
C GLN A 44 -0.33 0.10 -6.36
N SER A 45 0.71 0.89 -6.63
CA SER A 45 0.71 1.85 -7.76
C SER A 45 0.47 1.15 -9.09
N VAL A 46 1.13 0.00 -9.32
CA VAL A 46 0.86 -0.83 -10.51
C VAL A 46 -0.59 -1.31 -10.51
N GLY A 47 -1.10 -1.81 -9.38
CA GLY A 47 -2.50 -2.25 -9.25
C GLY A 47 -3.51 -1.15 -9.59
N ILE A 48 -3.29 0.07 -9.11
CA ILE A 48 -4.13 1.24 -9.37
C ILE A 48 -4.04 1.67 -10.84
N THR A 49 -2.85 1.72 -11.43
CA THR A 49 -2.67 1.99 -12.87
C THR A 49 -3.44 0.97 -13.72
N LEU A 50 -3.36 -0.32 -13.38
CA LEU A 50 -4.11 -1.37 -14.09
C LEU A 50 -5.62 -1.27 -13.87
N LEU A 51 -6.05 -0.85 -12.68
CA LEU A 51 -7.47 -0.60 -12.39
C LEU A 51 -8.01 0.55 -13.23
N TYR A 52 -7.29 1.68 -13.32
CA TYR A 52 -7.72 2.84 -14.10
C TYR A 52 -7.73 2.58 -15.61
N THR A 53 -6.73 1.85 -16.14
CA THR A 53 -6.75 1.45 -17.55
C THR A 53 -7.96 0.56 -17.85
N ARG A 54 -8.26 -0.41 -16.98
CA ARG A 54 -9.45 -1.26 -17.13
C ARG A 54 -10.75 -0.46 -17.06
N ARG A 55 -10.86 0.50 -16.14
CA ARG A 55 -12.01 1.41 -16.04
C ARG A 55 -12.16 2.33 -17.26
N ALA A 56 -11.06 2.67 -17.91
CA ALA A 56 -11.07 3.40 -19.18
C ALA A 56 -11.41 2.54 -20.39
N GLY A 57 -11.70 1.24 -20.21
CA GLY A 57 -11.93 0.30 -21.31
C GLY A 57 -10.66 -0.07 -22.08
N ILE A 58 -9.48 0.27 -21.56
CA ILE A 58 -8.21 0.09 -22.23
C ILE A 58 -7.52 -1.18 -21.72
N ILE A 59 -7.27 -2.11 -22.64
CA ILE A 59 -6.51 -3.33 -22.35
C ILE A 59 -5.05 -3.10 -22.73
N LEU A 60 -4.19 -3.06 -21.72
CA LEU A 60 -2.74 -3.05 -21.91
C LEU A 60 -2.25 -4.43 -22.36
N LYS A 61 -1.38 -4.47 -23.37
CA LYS A 61 -0.61 -5.66 -23.77
C LYS A 61 0.38 -6.03 -22.66
N PRO A 62 0.85 -7.30 -22.60
CA PRO A 62 1.78 -7.73 -21.54
C PRO A 62 3.02 -6.84 -21.42
N TRP A 63 3.67 -6.49 -22.53
CA TRP A 63 4.86 -5.63 -22.52
C TRP A 63 4.56 -4.22 -22.00
N GLU A 64 3.42 -3.61 -22.36
CA GLU A 64 3.02 -2.29 -21.84
C GLU A 64 2.87 -2.33 -20.31
N ARG A 65 2.31 -3.43 -19.78
CA ARG A 65 2.19 -3.66 -18.33
C ARG A 65 3.56 -3.81 -17.68
N TYR A 66 4.47 -4.57 -18.30
CA TYR A 66 5.83 -4.72 -17.80
C TYR A 66 6.61 -3.40 -17.83
N THR A 67 6.43 -2.57 -18.86
CA THR A 67 7.04 -1.23 -18.92
C THR A 67 6.56 -0.35 -17.76
N PHE A 68 5.26 -0.33 -17.48
CA PHE A 68 4.71 0.39 -16.32
C PHE A 68 5.26 -0.13 -15.00
N ALA A 69 5.25 -1.45 -14.81
CA ALA A 69 5.75 -2.07 -13.60
C ALA A 69 7.25 -1.79 -13.41
N ALA A 70 8.06 -1.97 -14.46
CA ALA A 70 9.49 -1.70 -14.42
C ALA A 70 9.76 -0.24 -14.02
N PHE A 71 9.13 0.73 -14.69
CA PHE A 71 9.27 2.14 -14.32
C PHE A 71 8.96 2.37 -12.84
N ILE A 72 7.80 1.90 -12.36
CA ILE A 72 7.37 2.05 -10.98
C ILE A 72 8.34 1.40 -9.98
N PHE A 73 8.71 0.14 -10.19
CA PHE A 73 9.62 -0.57 -9.27
C PHE A 73 11.04 0.01 -9.28
N LEU A 74 11.51 0.53 -10.42
CA LEU A 74 12.81 1.18 -10.48
C LEU A 74 12.85 2.49 -9.67
N THR A 75 11.75 3.24 -9.59
CA THR A 75 11.65 4.41 -8.68
C THR A 75 11.78 4.03 -7.20
N PHE A 76 11.54 2.77 -6.83
CA PHE A 76 11.84 2.21 -5.52
C PHE A 76 13.31 1.79 -5.38
N LEU A 77 13.82 1.02 -6.35
CA LEU A 77 15.15 0.44 -6.29
C LEU A 77 16.24 1.50 -6.25
N PHE A 78 16.08 2.58 -7.01
CA PHE A 78 17.04 3.69 -7.05
C PHE A 78 17.39 4.26 -5.65
N PRO A 79 16.45 4.81 -4.86
CA PRO A 79 16.77 5.38 -3.56
C PRO A 79 17.19 4.31 -2.53
N ASN A 80 16.67 3.07 -2.62
CA ASN A 80 17.06 2.01 -1.70
C ASN A 80 18.51 1.60 -1.91
N TRP A 81 18.91 1.33 -3.16
CA TRP A 81 20.30 1.03 -3.47
C TRP A 81 21.21 2.21 -3.17
N ALA A 82 20.78 3.44 -3.43
CA ALA A 82 21.54 4.62 -3.02
C ALA A 82 21.77 4.67 -1.51
N SER A 83 20.74 4.39 -0.69
CA SER A 83 20.89 4.33 0.78
C SER A 83 21.74 3.14 1.25
N ASP A 84 21.77 2.05 0.49
CA ASP A 84 22.48 0.83 0.84
C ASP A 84 23.94 0.79 0.36
N THR A 85 24.43 1.85 -0.28
CA THR A 85 25.85 1.95 -0.65
C THR A 85 26.76 2.03 0.57
N ASN A 86 26.29 2.62 1.67
CA ASN A 86 27.03 2.72 2.92
C ASN A 86 26.72 1.51 3.82
N PRO A 87 27.70 0.65 4.17
CA PRO A 87 27.47 -0.52 5.01
C PRO A 87 27.08 -0.17 6.45
N VAL A 88 27.40 1.03 6.94
CA VAL A 88 27.00 1.50 8.29
C VAL A 88 25.48 1.71 8.39
N GLY A 89 24.80 1.95 7.26
CA GLY A 89 23.36 2.13 7.19
C GLY A 89 22.87 3.47 7.72
N GLY A 90 21.80 3.47 8.51
CA GLY A 90 21.15 4.71 8.97
C GLY A 90 20.31 4.52 10.24
N GLY A 91 19.62 5.59 10.65
CA GLY A 91 18.77 5.58 11.85
C GLY A 91 17.28 5.68 11.53
N TYR A 92 16.44 5.00 12.31
CA TYR A 92 14.98 5.10 12.26
C TYR A 92 14.43 5.09 13.69
N TYR A 93 13.90 6.23 14.15
CA TYR A 93 13.32 6.35 15.50
C TYR A 93 14.26 5.85 16.62
N GLY A 94 15.53 6.27 16.59
CA GLY A 94 16.54 5.86 17.56
C GLY A 94 17.12 4.46 17.36
N ILE A 95 16.66 3.72 16.34
CA ILE A 95 17.18 2.39 15.98
C ILE A 95 18.14 2.54 14.80
N GLU A 96 19.41 2.22 15.00
CA GLU A 96 20.38 2.09 13.92
C GLU A 96 20.16 0.77 13.18
N TYR A 97 20.13 0.81 11.85
CA TYR A 97 19.97 -0.36 11.00
C TYR A 97 21.13 -0.48 10.02
N PRO A 98 21.56 -1.70 9.67
CA PRO A 98 22.69 -1.91 8.77
C PRO A 98 22.33 -1.57 7.32
N GLY A 99 23.31 -1.07 6.58
CA GLY A 99 23.24 -1.00 5.13
C GLY A 99 23.70 -2.30 4.50
N LEU A 100 23.32 -2.54 3.24
CA LEU A 100 23.71 -3.76 2.53
C LEU A 100 25.10 -3.69 1.89
N GLY A 101 25.72 -2.51 1.81
CA GLY A 101 27.02 -2.30 1.17
C GLY A 101 27.01 -2.59 -0.34
N VAL A 102 25.91 -2.27 -1.03
CA VAL A 102 25.80 -2.52 -2.48
C VAL A 102 26.72 -1.57 -3.27
N PRO A 103 27.30 -2.02 -4.39
CA PRO A 103 28.11 -1.14 -5.23
C PRO A 103 27.31 0.07 -5.77
N ASN A 104 27.94 1.25 -5.83
CA ASN A 104 27.30 2.48 -6.32
C ASN A 104 26.69 2.34 -7.73
N TRP A 105 27.23 1.46 -8.58
CA TRP A 105 26.71 1.24 -9.93
C TRP A 105 25.27 0.71 -9.96
N PHE A 106 24.79 0.06 -8.89
CA PHE A 106 23.39 -0.37 -8.80
C PHE A 106 22.43 0.81 -8.89
N SER A 107 22.67 1.88 -8.11
CA SER A 107 21.80 3.06 -8.10
C SER A 107 21.86 3.81 -9.43
N TYR A 108 23.06 3.97 -10.03
CA TYR A 108 23.20 4.56 -11.36
C TYR A 108 22.49 3.76 -12.45
N THR A 109 22.55 2.43 -12.37
CA THR A 109 21.83 1.56 -13.31
C THR A 109 20.32 1.73 -13.17
N ALA A 110 19.80 1.76 -11.93
CA ALA A 110 18.39 2.03 -11.70
C ALA A 110 17.95 3.38 -12.27
N GLU A 111 18.74 4.43 -12.05
CA GLU A 111 18.46 5.78 -12.56
C GLU A 111 18.38 5.82 -14.09
N VAL A 112 19.35 5.24 -14.78
CA VAL A 112 19.34 5.12 -16.26
C VAL A 112 18.11 4.34 -16.73
N LEU A 113 17.79 3.23 -16.06
CA LEU A 113 16.62 2.43 -16.43
C LEU A 113 15.30 3.18 -16.19
N ILE A 114 15.19 4.02 -15.16
CA ILE A 114 14.01 4.89 -14.97
C ILE A 114 13.81 5.77 -16.21
N LEU A 115 14.87 6.38 -16.74
CA LEU A 115 14.79 7.21 -17.94
C LEU A 115 14.39 6.39 -19.18
N VAL A 116 14.98 5.21 -19.36
CA VAL A 116 14.67 4.30 -20.49
C VAL A 116 13.21 3.86 -20.45
N PHE A 117 12.72 3.37 -19.30
CA PHE A 117 11.33 2.94 -19.17
C PHE A 117 10.35 4.11 -19.18
N GLY A 118 10.75 5.29 -18.69
CA GLY A 118 9.97 6.52 -18.80
C GLY A 118 9.78 6.96 -20.26
N ALA A 119 10.86 6.92 -21.06
CA ALA A 119 10.79 7.17 -22.50
C ALA A 119 9.92 6.13 -23.22
N ALA A 120 10.05 4.85 -22.87
CA ALA A 120 9.18 3.79 -23.41
C ALA A 120 7.70 4.01 -23.08
N LEU A 121 7.36 4.48 -21.87
CA LEU A 121 5.99 4.88 -21.51
C LEU A 121 5.51 6.05 -22.38
N ALA A 122 6.33 7.07 -22.59
CA ALA A 122 5.97 8.19 -23.47
C ALA A 122 5.69 7.72 -24.91
N VAL A 123 6.50 6.80 -25.44
CA VAL A 123 6.29 6.18 -26.76
C VAL A 123 4.97 5.39 -26.79
N ILE A 124 4.67 4.57 -25.77
CA ILE A 124 3.39 3.85 -25.67
C ILE A 124 2.22 4.83 -25.78
N PHE A 125 2.24 5.93 -25.02
CA PHE A 125 1.16 6.91 -25.04
C PHE A 125 1.04 7.59 -26.41
N ALA A 126 2.16 8.01 -27.00
CA ALA A 126 2.20 8.64 -28.31
C ALA A 126 1.64 7.70 -29.40
N THR A 127 2.10 6.44 -29.45
CA THR A 127 1.65 5.46 -30.44
C THR A 127 0.16 5.14 -30.28
N ARG A 128 -0.35 5.00 -29.05
CA ARG A 128 -1.78 4.75 -28.84
C ARG A 128 -2.64 5.94 -29.26
N TYR A 129 -2.19 7.15 -28.95
CA TYR A 129 -2.87 8.37 -29.36
C TYR A 129 -2.90 8.51 -30.89
N GLN A 130 -1.77 8.28 -31.56
CA GLN A 130 -1.65 8.46 -33.01
C GLN A 130 -2.33 7.33 -33.79
N SER A 131 -2.01 6.07 -33.49
CA SER A 131 -2.41 4.91 -34.29
C SER A 131 -3.79 4.36 -33.93
N LYS A 132 -4.21 4.44 -32.66
CA LYS A 132 -5.48 3.84 -32.21
C LYS A 132 -6.56 4.88 -31.90
N LYS A 133 -6.22 6.16 -31.92
CA LYS A 133 -7.07 7.27 -31.43
C LYS A 133 -7.59 7.05 -30.01
N GLU A 134 -6.91 6.20 -29.24
CA GLU A 134 -7.22 5.94 -27.85
C GLU A 134 -6.53 6.98 -26.97
N ARG A 135 -7.31 7.74 -26.21
CA ARG A 135 -6.78 8.67 -25.21
C ARG A 135 -6.69 7.96 -23.87
N LEU A 136 -5.49 7.56 -23.48
CA LEU A 136 -5.24 7.09 -22.11
C LEU A 136 -5.54 8.25 -21.15
N PRO A 137 -6.49 8.08 -20.21
CA PRO A 137 -6.74 9.12 -19.22
C PRO A 137 -5.47 9.43 -18.43
N TRP A 138 -5.16 10.70 -18.23
CA TRP A 138 -3.95 11.13 -17.50
C TRP A 138 -3.87 10.51 -16.08
N VAL A 139 -5.02 10.20 -15.48
CA VAL A 139 -5.10 9.52 -14.16
C VAL A 139 -4.43 8.14 -14.15
N VAL A 140 -4.24 7.51 -15.32
CA VAL A 140 -3.47 6.25 -15.46
C VAL A 140 -1.98 6.46 -15.11
N LEU A 141 -1.43 7.62 -15.46
CA LEU A 141 -0.03 7.98 -15.19
C LEU A 141 0.18 8.49 -13.77
N LEU A 142 -0.89 8.93 -13.10
CA LEU A 142 -0.79 9.57 -11.79
C LEU A 142 0.01 8.72 -10.78
N PRO A 143 -0.22 7.39 -10.60
CA PRO A 143 0.58 6.60 -9.67
C PRO A 143 2.08 6.60 -10.03
N ALA A 144 2.42 6.45 -11.31
CA ALA A 144 3.82 6.43 -11.76
C ALA A 144 4.50 7.79 -11.54
N ILE A 145 3.83 8.89 -11.89
CA ILE A 145 4.34 10.26 -11.69
C ILE A 145 4.52 10.55 -10.20
N THR A 146 3.49 10.25 -9.39
CA THR A 146 3.53 10.45 -7.94
C THR A 146 4.68 9.67 -7.32
N GLN A 147 4.91 8.43 -7.75
CA GLN A 147 5.98 7.61 -7.21
C GLN A 147 7.37 8.12 -7.58
N TYR A 148 7.56 8.59 -8.83
CA TYR A 148 8.78 9.29 -9.23
C TYR A 148 9.01 10.55 -8.37
N VAL A 149 7.99 11.39 -8.20
CA VAL A 149 8.10 12.62 -7.41
C VAL A 149 8.48 12.31 -5.97
N TRP A 150 7.86 11.28 -5.37
CA TRP A 150 8.07 10.94 -3.97
C TRP A 150 9.44 10.31 -3.69
N PHE A 151 9.85 9.34 -4.52
CA PHE A 151 11.01 8.49 -4.21
C PHE A 151 12.27 8.86 -5.00
N VAL A 152 12.14 9.52 -6.14
CA VAL A 152 13.29 9.94 -6.96
C VAL A 152 13.57 11.41 -6.73
N ALA A 153 12.65 12.29 -7.13
CA ALA A 153 12.84 13.74 -7.00
C ALA A 153 12.83 14.19 -5.54
N GLY A 154 11.95 13.60 -4.73
CA GLY A 154 11.73 13.93 -3.32
C GLY A 154 12.68 13.26 -2.34
N ARG A 155 13.62 12.43 -2.80
CA ARG A 155 14.45 11.57 -1.92
C ARG A 155 15.24 12.33 -0.85
N SER A 156 15.64 13.57 -1.15
CA SER A 156 16.42 14.42 -0.25
C SER A 156 15.55 15.32 0.63
N THR A 157 14.23 15.29 0.44
CA THR A 157 13.29 16.17 1.12
C THR A 157 12.61 15.41 2.25
N ARG A 158 13.00 15.71 3.49
CA ARG A 158 12.52 15.07 4.71
C ARG A 158 10.99 15.02 4.84
N ASN A 159 10.29 16.02 4.31
CA ASN A 159 8.82 16.08 4.36
C ASN A 159 8.15 14.88 3.67
N PHE A 160 8.78 14.25 2.68
CA PHE A 160 8.23 13.05 2.04
C PHE A 160 8.20 11.84 2.98
N TYR A 161 9.00 11.81 4.06
CA TYR A 161 8.92 10.74 5.06
C TYR A 161 7.59 10.71 5.81
N ILE A 162 6.90 11.85 5.89
CA ILE A 162 5.57 11.94 6.51
C ILE A 162 4.49 11.97 5.43
N LEU A 163 4.71 12.74 4.38
CA LEU A 163 3.72 12.97 3.33
C LEU A 163 3.38 11.69 2.57
N VAL A 164 4.37 10.86 2.27
CA VAL A 164 4.15 9.61 1.52
C VAL A 164 3.31 8.61 2.31
N PRO A 165 3.69 8.21 3.55
CA PRO A 165 2.83 7.35 4.35
C PRO A 165 1.44 7.93 4.59
N PHE A 166 1.31 9.25 4.78
CA PHE A 166 0.02 9.90 5.00
C PHE A 166 -0.92 9.76 3.81
N PHE A 167 -0.50 10.17 2.60
CA PHE A 167 -1.34 10.06 1.42
C PHE A 167 -1.62 8.61 1.03
N HIS A 168 -0.62 7.74 1.19
CA HIS A 168 -0.80 6.31 1.00
C HIS A 168 -1.87 5.75 1.95
N SER A 169 -1.81 6.12 3.24
CA SER A 169 -2.77 5.68 4.25
C SER A 169 -4.18 6.18 3.96
N ILE A 170 -4.34 7.43 3.49
CA ILE A 170 -5.65 7.97 3.09
C ILE A 170 -6.24 7.18 1.92
N GLN A 171 -5.43 6.88 0.90
CA GLN A 171 -5.87 6.09 -0.25
C GLN A 171 -6.34 4.71 0.21
N TYR A 172 -5.54 4.06 1.06
CA TYR A 172 -5.90 2.76 1.62
C TYR A 172 -7.18 2.85 2.46
N MET A 173 -7.30 3.85 3.33
CA MET A 173 -8.47 4.01 4.19
C MET A 173 -9.76 4.14 3.39
N PHE A 174 -9.73 4.89 2.29
CA PHE A 174 -10.88 4.97 1.39
C PHE A 174 -11.23 3.61 0.78
N ILE A 175 -10.24 2.86 0.28
CA ILE A 175 -10.45 1.55 -0.34
C ILE A 175 -10.98 0.52 0.67
N ALA A 176 -10.33 0.43 1.84
CA ALA A 176 -10.70 -0.48 2.92
C ALA A 176 -12.11 -0.17 3.44
N TRP A 177 -12.47 1.12 3.56
CA TRP A 177 -13.81 1.55 3.93
C TRP A 177 -14.87 1.11 2.91
N VAL A 178 -14.65 1.34 1.62
CA VAL A 178 -15.59 0.91 0.57
C VAL A 178 -15.73 -0.61 0.53
N LEU A 179 -14.63 -1.34 0.70
CA LEU A 179 -14.63 -2.80 0.75
C LEU A 179 -15.41 -3.31 1.96
N GLN A 180 -15.16 -2.74 3.15
CA GLN A 180 -15.89 -3.05 4.38
C GLN A 180 -17.41 -2.86 4.21
N LEU A 181 -17.83 -1.71 3.66
CA LEU A 181 -19.24 -1.42 3.41
C LEU A 181 -19.89 -2.47 2.51
N LYS A 182 -19.20 -2.90 1.45
CA LYS A 182 -19.73 -3.89 0.50
C LYS A 182 -19.79 -5.29 1.13
N LEU A 183 -18.70 -5.76 1.74
CA LEU A 183 -18.64 -7.08 2.34
C LEU A 183 -19.66 -7.25 3.46
N LYS A 184 -19.76 -6.28 4.38
CA LYS A 184 -20.76 -6.32 5.47
C LYS A 184 -22.19 -6.32 4.93
N LYS A 185 -22.48 -5.51 3.90
CA LYS A 185 -23.80 -5.47 3.29
C LYS A 185 -24.18 -6.84 2.74
N ASP A 186 -23.26 -7.48 2.04
CA ASP A 186 -23.46 -8.77 1.40
C ASP A 186 -23.57 -9.90 2.45
N GLU A 187 -22.73 -9.90 3.49
CA GLU A 187 -22.78 -10.85 4.62
C GLU A 187 -24.11 -10.77 5.38
N GLN A 188 -24.55 -9.55 5.69
CA GLN A 188 -25.77 -9.31 6.46
C GLN A 188 -27.03 -9.38 5.57
N LYS A 189 -26.87 -9.50 4.24
CA LYS A 189 -27.94 -9.51 3.23
C LYS A 189 -28.91 -8.32 3.37
N ILE A 190 -28.36 -7.14 3.68
CA ILE A 190 -29.14 -5.92 3.90
C ILE A 190 -29.23 -5.13 2.58
N ALA A 191 -30.37 -4.48 2.34
CA ALA A 191 -30.51 -3.55 1.22
C ALA A 191 -29.65 -2.29 1.46
N GLY A 192 -29.00 -1.78 0.41
CA GLY A 192 -28.29 -0.50 0.50
C GLY A 192 -29.23 0.62 0.93
N SER A 193 -28.81 1.42 1.92
CA SER A 193 -29.52 2.62 2.36
C SER A 193 -28.54 3.68 2.85
N ARG A 194 -28.93 4.95 2.77
CA ARG A 194 -28.10 6.06 3.28
C ARG A 194 -27.83 5.91 4.77
N THR A 195 -28.84 5.50 5.54
CA THR A 195 -28.70 5.25 6.99
C THR A 195 -27.68 4.15 7.27
N TYR A 196 -27.73 3.03 6.54
CA TYR A 196 -26.75 1.95 6.68
C TYR A 196 -25.33 2.45 6.42
N VAL A 197 -25.11 3.14 5.28
CA VAL A 197 -23.80 3.66 4.91
C VAL A 197 -23.28 4.62 5.99
N THR A 198 -24.10 5.55 6.47
CA THR A 198 -23.70 6.50 7.51
C THR A 198 -23.33 5.80 8.82
N VAL A 199 -24.19 4.91 9.32
CA VAL A 199 -23.95 4.22 10.61
C VAL A 199 -22.72 3.32 10.54
N GLU A 200 -22.59 2.53 9.47
CA GLU A 200 -21.42 1.65 9.30
C GLU A 200 -20.14 2.46 9.16
N SER A 201 -20.17 3.59 8.44
CA SER A 201 -19.01 4.48 8.29
C SER A 201 -18.60 5.11 9.61
N LEU A 202 -19.56 5.57 10.43
CA LEU A 202 -19.27 6.10 11.76
C LEU A 202 -18.67 5.03 12.67
N ARG A 203 -19.28 3.83 12.71
CA ARG A 203 -18.75 2.71 13.49
C ARG A 203 -17.33 2.36 13.08
N TRP A 204 -17.10 2.22 11.77
CA TRP A 204 -15.78 1.92 11.23
C TRP A 204 -14.77 3.02 11.55
N GLY A 205 -15.15 4.29 11.40
CA GLY A 205 -14.31 5.44 11.72
C GLY A 205 -13.91 5.47 13.19
N VAL A 206 -14.87 5.27 14.10
CA VAL A 206 -14.62 5.21 15.55
C VAL A 206 -13.63 4.09 15.88
N ILE A 207 -13.84 2.88 15.36
CA ILE A 207 -12.93 1.74 15.59
C ILE A 207 -11.51 2.07 15.10
N ASN A 208 -11.36 2.66 13.91
CA ASN A 208 -10.04 2.99 13.37
C ASN A 208 -9.35 4.13 14.13
N ILE A 209 -10.10 5.15 14.58
CA ILE A 209 -9.56 6.24 15.40
C ILE A 209 -9.05 5.70 16.73
N PHE A 210 -9.87 4.93 17.46
CA PHE A 210 -9.45 4.36 18.74
C PHE A 210 -8.34 3.32 18.58
N GLY A 211 -8.40 2.50 17.52
CA GLY A 211 -7.32 1.59 17.16
C GLY A 211 -6.01 2.34 16.90
N GLY A 212 -6.07 3.43 16.13
CA GLY A 212 -4.93 4.30 15.86
C GLY A 212 -4.34 4.93 17.12
N ILE A 213 -5.18 5.51 17.99
CA ILE A 213 -4.74 6.05 19.30
C ILE A 213 -4.07 4.96 20.13
N THR A 214 -4.66 3.76 20.17
CA THR A 214 -4.12 2.65 20.95
C THR A 214 -2.75 2.22 20.44
N LEU A 215 -2.60 2.01 19.13
CA LEU A 215 -1.38 1.48 18.53
C LEU A 215 -0.25 2.51 18.41
N PHE A 216 -0.57 3.77 18.10
CA PHE A 216 0.44 4.79 17.81
C PHE A 216 0.70 5.77 18.96
N TYR A 217 -0.21 5.86 19.94
CA TYR A 217 -0.05 6.80 21.06
C TYR A 217 0.08 6.09 22.42
N LEU A 218 -0.84 5.16 22.73
CA LEU A 218 -0.86 4.48 24.04
C LEU A 218 0.19 3.37 24.13
N PHE A 219 0.30 2.51 23.11
CA PHE A 219 1.21 1.37 23.12
C PHE A 219 2.69 1.78 23.28
N PRO A 220 3.25 2.76 22.51
CA PRO A 220 4.64 3.18 22.72
C PRO A 220 4.90 3.76 24.11
N ARG A 221 3.94 4.50 24.69
CA ARG A 221 4.04 5.04 26.05
C ARG A 221 3.98 3.96 27.11
N PHE A 222 3.10 2.97 26.92
CA PHE A 222 3.02 1.81 27.79
C PHE A 222 4.36 1.06 27.80
N CYS A 223 4.96 0.80 26.62
CA CYS A 223 6.29 0.21 26.54
C CYS A 223 7.35 1.08 27.24
N SER A 224 7.25 2.40 27.15
CA SER A 224 8.18 3.30 27.83
C SER A 224 8.15 3.18 29.37
N TRP A 225 6.99 2.82 29.96
CA TRP A 225 6.91 2.50 31.39
C TRP A 225 7.74 1.27 31.81
N PHE A 226 8.13 0.42 30.86
CA PHE A 226 9.04 -0.71 31.09
C PHE A 226 10.51 -0.37 30.79
N GLY A 227 10.85 0.92 30.64
CA GLY A 227 12.23 1.38 30.47
C GLY A 227 12.71 1.48 29.02
N TYR A 228 11.85 1.24 28.02
CA TYR A 228 12.21 1.45 26.62
C TYR A 228 12.16 2.95 26.26
N PRO A 229 13.13 3.47 25.48
CA PRO A 229 13.04 4.81 24.91
C PRO A 229 11.76 4.98 24.08
N LEU A 230 11.12 6.14 24.18
CA LEU A 230 9.83 6.38 23.53
C LEU A 230 9.94 6.35 21.99
N ASP A 231 11.03 6.88 21.45
CA ASP A 231 11.34 6.82 20.01
C ASP A 231 11.49 5.37 19.55
N PHE A 232 12.29 4.56 20.24
CA PHE A 232 12.45 3.13 19.97
C PHE A 232 11.10 2.41 19.93
N ALA A 233 10.29 2.56 21.00
CA ALA A 233 8.99 1.91 21.09
C ALA A 233 8.03 2.38 19.98
N THR A 234 8.10 3.66 19.60
CA THR A 234 7.33 4.22 18.48
C THR A 234 7.77 3.61 17.14
N GLY A 235 9.08 3.51 16.90
CA GLY A 235 9.64 2.92 15.68
C GLY A 235 9.24 1.46 15.51
N VAL A 236 9.37 0.64 16.56
CA VAL A 236 8.97 -0.78 16.55
C VAL A 236 7.46 -0.92 16.30
N ALA A 237 6.63 -0.10 16.96
CA ALA A 237 5.18 -0.13 16.78
C ALA A 237 4.78 0.23 15.34
N ILE A 238 5.32 1.32 14.80
CA ILE A 238 5.07 1.75 13.41
C ILE A 238 5.45 0.62 12.45
N VAL A 239 6.65 0.05 12.59
CA VAL A 239 7.09 -1.04 11.72
C VAL A 239 6.18 -2.26 11.81
N GLY A 240 5.76 -2.65 13.03
CA GLY A 240 4.82 -3.74 13.21
C GLY A 240 3.50 -3.51 12.48
N VAL A 241 2.89 -2.33 12.64
CA VAL A 241 1.63 -1.99 11.97
C VAL A 241 1.81 -1.92 10.45
N GLN A 242 2.90 -1.31 9.96
CA GLN A 242 3.17 -1.19 8.53
C GLN A 242 3.37 -2.57 7.88
N LEU A 243 4.18 -3.44 8.49
CA LEU A 243 4.38 -4.80 7.98
C LEU A 243 3.06 -5.59 7.98
N HIS A 244 2.27 -5.51 9.06
CA HIS A 244 0.94 -6.13 9.11
C HIS A 244 0.04 -5.63 7.96
N HIS A 245 -0.01 -4.32 7.76
CA HIS A 245 -0.77 -3.68 6.70
C HIS A 245 -0.35 -4.20 5.31
N PHE A 246 0.95 -4.33 5.02
CA PHE A 246 1.42 -4.82 3.72
C PHE A 246 0.90 -6.22 3.39
N PHE A 247 0.77 -7.09 4.39
CA PHE A 247 0.18 -8.43 4.20
C PHE A 247 -1.33 -8.38 3.96
N VAL A 248 -2.06 -7.53 4.68
CA VAL A 248 -3.50 -7.34 4.48
C VAL A 248 -3.76 -6.80 3.07
N ASP A 249 -2.96 -5.86 2.62
CA ASP A 249 -3.01 -5.30 1.27
C ASP A 249 -2.71 -6.33 0.19
N GLY A 250 -1.76 -7.24 0.44
CA GLY A 250 -1.50 -8.37 -0.44
C GLY A 250 -2.74 -9.24 -0.68
N VAL A 251 -3.76 -9.20 0.18
CA VAL A 251 -5.06 -9.85 -0.04
C VAL A 251 -5.99 -8.95 -0.88
N ILE A 252 -6.04 -7.64 -0.61
CA ILE A 252 -6.91 -6.66 -1.27
C ILE A 252 -6.48 -6.41 -2.73
N TRP A 253 -5.19 -6.47 -3.05
CA TRP A 253 -4.72 -6.22 -4.41
C TRP A 253 -4.74 -7.46 -5.32
N LYS A 254 -5.26 -8.59 -4.83
CA LYS A 254 -5.49 -9.79 -5.66
C LYS A 254 -6.73 -9.62 -6.54
N LEU A 255 -6.63 -8.74 -7.56
CA LEU A 255 -7.69 -8.45 -8.54
C LEU A 255 -8.15 -9.67 -9.37
N ARG A 256 -7.45 -10.80 -9.28
CA ARG A 256 -7.91 -12.07 -9.85
C ARG A 256 -9.04 -12.71 -9.06
N ASN A 257 -9.24 -12.32 -7.80
CA ASN A 257 -10.34 -12.79 -6.96
C ASN A 257 -11.59 -11.93 -7.22
N PRO A 258 -12.67 -12.49 -7.78
CA PRO A 258 -13.91 -11.75 -8.04
C PRO A 258 -14.49 -11.07 -6.80
N ALA A 259 -14.36 -11.70 -5.63
CA ALA A 259 -14.83 -11.17 -4.36
C ALA A 259 -14.12 -9.86 -3.95
N VAL A 260 -12.96 -9.59 -4.53
CA VAL A 260 -12.17 -8.37 -4.28
C VAL A 260 -12.28 -7.40 -5.45
N SER A 261 -12.21 -7.90 -6.69
CA SER A 261 -12.31 -7.04 -7.86
C SER A 261 -13.69 -6.42 -8.06
N ALA A 262 -14.78 -7.15 -7.75
CA ALA A 262 -16.14 -6.64 -7.94
C ALA A 262 -16.43 -5.43 -7.03
N PRO A 263 -16.11 -5.46 -5.72
CA PRO A 263 -16.18 -4.28 -4.87
C PRO A 263 -15.36 -3.09 -5.38
N LEU A 264 -14.13 -3.33 -5.84
CA LEU A 264 -13.23 -2.27 -6.34
C LEU A 264 -13.68 -1.67 -7.67
N MET A 265 -14.41 -2.43 -8.49
CA MET A 265 -14.93 -1.96 -9.77
C MET A 265 -16.27 -1.24 -9.64
N GLY A 266 -17.12 -1.60 -8.68
CA GLY A 266 -18.44 -1.00 -8.49
C GLY A 266 -18.42 0.47 -8.05
N SER A 267 -19.54 1.16 -8.22
CA SER A 267 -19.68 2.59 -7.92
C SER A 267 -20.21 2.84 -6.50
N PHE A 268 -20.03 4.07 -5.99
CA PHE A 268 -20.66 4.49 -4.74
C PHE A 268 -22.20 4.57 -4.86
N SER A 269 -22.71 4.86 -6.06
CA SER A 269 -24.16 4.89 -6.30
C SER A 269 -24.81 3.51 -6.14
N GLU A 270 -24.09 2.42 -6.39
CA GLU A 270 -24.56 1.05 -6.12
C GLU A 270 -24.72 0.74 -4.62
N LEU A 271 -23.94 1.40 -3.75
CA LEU A 271 -24.09 1.27 -2.30
C LEU A 271 -25.35 1.98 -1.78
N LEU A 272 -25.74 3.07 -2.45
CA LEU A 272 -26.89 3.89 -2.08
C LEU A 272 -28.21 3.40 -2.68
N LYS A 273 -28.16 2.59 -3.74
CA LYS A 273 -29.36 2.03 -4.37
C LYS A 273 -30.00 0.97 -3.47
N THR A 274 -31.27 1.19 -3.14
CA THR A 274 -32.13 0.20 -2.49
C THR A 274 -32.50 -0.90 -3.48
N THR A 275 -31.59 -1.81 -3.81
CA THR A 275 -31.98 -3.06 -4.47
C THR A 275 -32.66 -3.94 -3.43
N ARG A 276 -33.98 -4.16 -3.57
CA ARG A 276 -34.67 -5.22 -2.81
C ARG A 276 -33.88 -6.51 -3.04
N TYR A 277 -33.36 -7.09 -1.96
CA TYR A 277 -32.80 -8.43 -2.01
C TYR A 277 -33.94 -9.35 -2.45
N ARG A 278 -34.00 -9.73 -3.73
CA ARG A 278 -34.91 -10.78 -4.17
C ARG A 278 -34.42 -12.04 -3.46
N ARG A 279 -35.14 -12.48 -2.42
CA ARG A 279 -34.95 -13.83 -1.88
C ARG A 279 -34.96 -14.77 -3.09
N PRO A 280 -34.00 -15.71 -3.20
CA PRO A 280 -34.16 -16.79 -4.16
C PRO A 280 -35.54 -17.37 -3.93
N LEU A 281 -36.37 -17.41 -4.97
CA LEU A 281 -37.62 -18.15 -4.92
C LEU A 281 -37.21 -19.55 -4.46
N ARG A 282 -37.68 -19.95 -3.27
CA ARG A 282 -37.62 -21.37 -2.89
C ARG A 282 -38.31 -22.08 -4.04
N SER A 283 -37.55 -22.87 -4.80
CA SER A 283 -38.14 -23.87 -5.68
C SER A 283 -39.06 -24.68 -4.80
N ALA A 284 -40.37 -24.53 -5.01
CA ALA A 284 -41.35 -25.39 -4.37
C ALA A 284 -41.00 -26.81 -4.80
N ALA A 285 -40.61 -27.62 -3.81
CA ALA A 285 -40.60 -29.07 -3.91
C ALA A 285 -42.02 -29.55 -3.56
#